data_AF-A0A0K9PN14-F1
#
_entry.id   AF-A0A0K9PN14-F1
#
_cell.length_a   1.000
_cell.length_b   1.000
_cell.length_c   1.000
_cell.angle_alpha   90.00
_cell.angle_beta   90.00
_cell.angle_gamma   90.00
#
_symmetry.space_group_name_H-M   'P 1'
#
loop_
_entity.id
_entity.type
_entity.pdbx_description
1 polymer ?
#
loop_
_entity_poly.entity_id
_entity_poly.type
_entity_poly.pdbx_seq_one_letter_code
_entity_poly.pdbx_strand_id
1 'polypeptide(L)'
;MAAVSGIVRVVRIAVISRIIMVAMILLWRFFLHPYDTSAYINPPCLSGVPQRSNPPMWPHVGSVIEGSIVWDSVYFVRIAECGYEYEQTYAFFPILPVLISLMSRSVFAPLIPIVGYRAVLGLSGYVLNNIAFVLAAMYFYRLSVLVLKEPAAAMRASVLFCFNPASIFYSSVYTESLYALFSFGGLYNLFTGYNTIAVVFFALSGFARSNGVLNAGYFCFQTMHIVYKSIFQMNRPIFALQEIVVAVLRSVCIFSPFIAFQTYGYYNICTQPGIATDNLSPWCKARVPLLYDYLQSHYWGVGFLRYFQLKQLPNFLLASPILSLAVCSIVQYAKVRPDLLYSLGFQGSTKEKDNASLFITSGVAQKFDDNFDVYTSVSSKVVKGNMIQRLNRKEKQPSFGYSSLPQAKNHSQGKQGYFSFSILPFIYHLTFLTFTAFFVMHVQVASRFLSASPPIYWFASYVLSFYNKRSGYMIWAYFSAYILLGSLLFSNFYPFT
;
A
#
# COMPACT_ATOMS: atom_id res chain seq x y z
N MET A 1 22.62 -1.01 -16.38
CA MET A 1 21.81 -1.71 -17.42
C MET A 1 20.80 -2.70 -16.83
N ALA A 2 21.19 -3.68 -15.99
CA ALA A 2 20.25 -4.68 -15.45
C ALA A 2 19.07 -4.09 -14.64
N ALA A 3 19.32 -3.09 -13.79
CA ALA A 3 18.27 -2.43 -13.00
C ALA A 3 17.25 -1.67 -13.87
N VAL A 4 17.72 -0.94 -14.89
CA VAL A 4 16.87 -0.22 -15.86
C VAL A 4 16.02 -1.21 -16.67
N SER A 5 16.62 -2.32 -17.12
CA SER A 5 15.90 -3.40 -17.81
C SER A 5 14.79 -4.00 -16.93
N GLY A 6 15.04 -4.21 -15.64
CA GLY A 6 14.04 -4.70 -14.70
C GLY A 6 12.85 -3.75 -14.51
N ILE A 7 13.11 -2.43 -14.40
CA ILE A 7 12.04 -1.42 -14.28
C ILE A 7 11.13 -1.44 -15.50
N VAL A 8 11.70 -1.40 -16.71
CA VAL A 8 10.93 -1.41 -17.96
C VAL A 8 10.08 -2.67 -18.04
N ARG A 9 10.62 -3.82 -17.62
CA ARG A 9 9.89 -5.09 -17.59
C ARG A 9 8.71 -5.05 -16.60
N VAL A 10 8.91 -4.53 -15.38
CA VAL A 10 7.83 -4.41 -14.37
C VAL A 10 6.75 -3.45 -14.84
N VAL A 11 7.12 -2.29 -15.40
CA VAL A 11 6.14 -1.32 -15.94
C VAL A 11 5.31 -1.97 -17.05
N ARG A 12 5.94 -2.69 -17.98
CA ARG A 12 5.22 -3.43 -19.04
C ARG A 12 4.23 -4.45 -18.45
N ILE A 13 4.66 -5.24 -17.46
CA ILE A 13 3.80 -6.22 -16.80
C ILE A 13 2.66 -5.54 -16.04
N ALA A 14 2.92 -4.43 -15.35
CA ALA A 14 1.89 -3.67 -14.65
C ALA A 14 0.83 -3.15 -15.63
N VAL A 15 1.24 -2.54 -16.75
CA VAL A 15 0.32 -2.07 -17.80
C VAL A 15 -0.51 -3.23 -18.35
N ILE A 16 0.12 -4.36 -18.71
CA ILE A 16 -0.59 -5.56 -19.18
C ILE A 16 -1.60 -6.04 -18.14
N SER A 17 -1.23 -6.11 -16.86
CA SER A 17 -2.14 -6.54 -15.80
C SER A 17 -3.38 -5.64 -15.70
N ARG A 18 -3.21 -4.32 -15.87
CA ARG A 18 -4.32 -3.36 -15.82
C ARG A 18 -5.24 -3.48 -17.04
N ILE A 19 -4.65 -3.66 -18.23
CA ILE A 19 -5.43 -3.92 -19.46
C ILE A 19 -6.23 -5.22 -19.33
N ILE A 20 -5.63 -6.29 -18.81
CA ILE A 20 -6.33 -7.56 -18.57
C ILE A 20 -7.48 -7.34 -17.60
N MET A 21 -7.25 -6.65 -16.47
CA MET A 21 -8.32 -6.39 -15.49
C MET A 21 -9.48 -5.60 -16.11
N VAL A 22 -9.20 -4.51 -16.82
CA VAL A 22 -10.24 -3.70 -17.47
C VAL A 22 -10.99 -4.52 -18.55
N ALA A 23 -10.26 -5.31 -19.35
CA ALA A 23 -10.88 -6.19 -20.33
C ALA A 23 -11.80 -7.24 -19.66
N MET A 24 -11.40 -7.82 -18.53
CA MET A 24 -12.25 -8.74 -17.77
C MET A 24 -13.50 -8.05 -17.22
N ILE A 25 -13.37 -6.83 -16.66
CA ILE A 25 -14.52 -6.05 -16.17
C ILE A 25 -15.54 -5.84 -17.30
N LEU A 26 -15.07 -5.44 -18.49
CA LEU A 26 -15.93 -5.22 -19.66
C LEU A 26 -16.55 -6.53 -20.16
N LEU A 27 -15.77 -7.61 -20.22
CA LEU A 27 -16.21 -8.93 -20.62
C LEU A 27 -17.35 -9.43 -19.73
N TRP A 28 -17.18 -9.35 -18.41
CA TRP A 28 -18.19 -9.84 -17.48
C TRP A 28 -19.48 -9.03 -17.53
N ARG A 29 -19.39 -7.72 -17.71
CA ARG A 29 -20.56 -6.84 -17.88
C ARG A 29 -21.28 -7.01 -19.20
N PHE A 30 -20.58 -7.51 -20.22
CA PHE A 30 -21.21 -7.87 -21.48
C PHE A 30 -22.04 -9.16 -21.34
N PHE A 31 -21.56 -10.14 -20.56
CA PHE A 31 -22.24 -11.43 -20.41
C PHE A 31 -23.26 -11.49 -19.27
N LEU A 32 -23.14 -10.64 -18.26
CA LEU A 32 -23.94 -10.71 -17.04
C LEU A 32 -24.63 -9.38 -16.76
N HIS A 33 -25.84 -9.48 -16.20
CA HIS A 33 -26.53 -8.33 -15.66
C HIS A 33 -26.10 -8.06 -14.22
N PRO A 34 -26.04 -6.79 -13.80
CA PRO A 34 -25.70 -6.44 -12.43
C PRO A 34 -26.77 -6.96 -11.47
N TYR A 35 -26.34 -7.49 -10.34
CA TYR A 35 -27.23 -7.97 -9.26
C TYR A 35 -28.08 -6.84 -8.66
N ASP A 36 -27.54 -5.61 -8.62
CA ASP A 36 -28.19 -4.44 -8.05
C ASP A 36 -28.01 -3.22 -8.99
N THR A 37 -29.04 -2.39 -9.06
CA THR A 37 -29.11 -1.16 -9.86
C THR A 37 -29.02 0.11 -9.00
N SER A 38 -28.78 0.01 -7.69
CA SER A 38 -28.66 1.15 -6.77
C SER A 38 -27.58 2.15 -7.20
N ALA A 39 -26.52 1.69 -7.87
CA ALA A 39 -25.46 2.53 -8.45
C ALA A 39 -25.94 3.56 -9.48
N TYR A 40 -27.09 3.32 -10.13
CA TYR A 40 -27.67 4.23 -11.12
C TYR A 40 -28.42 5.41 -10.48
N ILE A 41 -28.66 5.37 -9.17
CA ILE A 41 -29.34 6.46 -8.45
C ILE A 41 -28.38 7.65 -8.35
N ASN A 42 -28.68 8.74 -9.07
CA ASN A 42 -27.92 9.99 -9.02
C ASN A 42 -28.85 11.20 -8.84
N PRO A 43 -29.28 11.52 -7.61
CA PRO A 43 -30.08 12.72 -7.35
C PRO A 43 -29.28 13.99 -7.63
N PRO A 44 -29.89 15.16 -7.82
CA PRO A 44 -29.15 16.42 -7.96
C PRO A 44 -28.29 16.74 -6.73
N CYS A 45 -27.23 17.53 -6.90
CA CYS A 45 -26.42 18.02 -5.78
C CYS A 45 -27.23 18.99 -4.90
N LEU A 46 -27.06 18.91 -3.58
CA LEU A 46 -27.74 19.78 -2.60
C LEU A 46 -27.34 21.25 -2.74
N SER A 47 -26.08 21.50 -3.09
CA SER A 47 -25.49 22.84 -3.16
C SER A 47 -25.53 23.46 -4.58
N GLY A 48 -26.13 22.78 -5.55
CA GLY A 48 -26.01 23.12 -6.97
C GLY A 48 -27.25 23.75 -7.60
N VAL A 49 -27.06 24.79 -8.42
CA VAL A 49 -28.02 25.21 -9.45
C VAL A 49 -28.15 24.04 -10.45
N PRO A 50 -29.36 23.67 -10.91
CA PRO A 50 -29.52 22.59 -11.88
C PRO A 50 -28.66 22.86 -13.11
N GLN A 51 -27.64 22.02 -13.33
CA GLN A 51 -26.86 22.05 -14.56
C GLN A 51 -27.80 21.62 -15.70
N ARG A 52 -28.29 22.58 -16.48
CA ARG A 52 -28.85 22.30 -17.82
C ARG A 52 -27.70 21.78 -18.67
N SER A 53 -27.52 20.47 -18.65
CA SER A 53 -26.63 19.77 -19.58
C SER A 53 -27.44 19.40 -20.80
N ASN A 54 -26.96 19.82 -21.98
CA ASN A 54 -27.46 19.26 -23.23
C ASN A 54 -27.21 17.75 -23.22
N PRO A 55 -28.08 16.95 -23.85
CA PRO A 55 -27.85 15.52 -23.94
C PRO A 55 -26.49 15.25 -24.59
N PRO A 56 -25.69 14.32 -24.05
CA PRO A 56 -24.38 14.02 -24.62
C PRO A 56 -24.52 13.43 -26.02
N MET A 57 -23.52 13.63 -26.88
CA MET A 57 -23.58 13.12 -28.26
C MET A 57 -23.69 11.59 -28.30
N TRP A 58 -22.98 10.89 -27.42
CA TRP A 58 -22.90 9.42 -27.36
C TRP A 58 -23.41 8.90 -26.00
N PRO A 59 -24.73 8.94 -25.77
CA PRO A 59 -25.31 8.59 -24.47
C PRO A 59 -25.10 7.12 -24.09
N HIS A 60 -25.00 6.23 -25.06
CA HIS A 60 -24.76 4.79 -24.82
C HIS A 60 -23.36 4.55 -24.26
N VAL A 61 -22.34 5.23 -24.81
CA VAL A 61 -20.96 5.15 -24.30
C VAL A 61 -20.88 5.72 -22.90
N GLY A 62 -21.54 6.86 -22.66
CA GLY A 62 -21.69 7.44 -21.32
C GLY A 62 -22.30 6.45 -20.32
N SER A 63 -23.42 5.83 -20.68
CA SER A 63 -24.12 4.85 -19.84
C SER A 63 -23.27 3.61 -19.52
N VAL A 64 -22.45 3.11 -20.46
CA VAL A 64 -21.52 2.00 -20.19
C VAL A 64 -20.46 2.38 -19.15
N ILE A 65 -19.90 3.59 -19.26
CA ILE A 65 -18.92 4.08 -18.29
C ILE A 65 -19.60 4.30 -16.93
N GLU A 66 -20.77 4.92 -16.91
CA GLU A 66 -21.53 5.16 -15.68
C GLU A 66 -21.94 3.87 -14.99
N GLY A 67 -22.37 2.86 -15.76
CA GLY A 67 -22.68 1.55 -15.23
C GLY A 67 -21.51 0.92 -14.49
N SER A 68 -20.27 1.24 -14.86
CA SER A 68 -19.05 0.73 -14.21
C SER A 68 -18.72 1.39 -12.86
N ILE A 69 -19.43 2.45 -12.48
CA ILE A 69 -19.30 3.12 -11.18
C ILE A 69 -20.15 2.34 -10.17
N VAL A 70 -19.55 1.37 -9.49
CA VAL A 70 -20.24 0.48 -8.54
C VAL A 70 -19.58 0.51 -7.16
N TRP A 71 -20.32 0.08 -6.13
CA TRP A 71 -19.84 0.03 -4.76
C TRP A 71 -19.30 1.40 -4.29
N ASP A 72 -18.15 1.42 -3.60
CA ASP A 72 -17.54 2.63 -3.05
C ASP A 72 -17.19 3.68 -4.12
N SER A 73 -17.07 3.29 -5.39
CA SER A 73 -16.86 4.22 -6.50
C SER A 73 -17.97 5.25 -6.64
N VAL A 74 -19.20 4.90 -6.25
CA VAL A 74 -20.35 5.83 -6.26
C VAL A 74 -20.06 7.02 -5.33
N TYR A 75 -19.49 6.78 -4.15
CA TYR A 75 -19.14 7.86 -3.22
C TYR A 75 -17.99 8.71 -3.75
N PHE A 76 -16.93 8.10 -4.30
CA PHE A 76 -15.81 8.87 -4.84
C PHE A 76 -16.22 9.79 -6.00
N VAL A 77 -17.04 9.28 -6.92
CA VAL A 77 -17.58 10.08 -8.04
C VAL A 77 -18.53 11.15 -7.52
N ARG A 78 -19.42 10.81 -6.57
CA ARG A 78 -20.35 11.78 -5.97
C ARG A 78 -19.62 12.93 -5.26
N ILE A 79 -18.56 12.63 -4.51
CA ILE A 79 -17.75 13.66 -3.84
C ILE A 79 -17.04 14.54 -4.87
N ALA A 80 -16.55 13.97 -5.97
CA ALA A 80 -15.93 14.74 -7.05
C ALA A 80 -16.92 15.65 -7.79
N GLU A 81 -18.19 15.23 -7.86
CA GLU A 81 -19.31 15.94 -8.49
C GLU A 81 -19.88 17.04 -7.58
N CYS A 82 -20.28 16.70 -6.37
CA CYS A 82 -21.08 17.52 -5.46
C CYS A 82 -20.36 17.96 -4.18
N GLY A 83 -19.16 17.44 -3.91
CA GLY A 83 -18.46 17.64 -2.63
C GLY A 83 -18.99 16.73 -1.51
N TYR A 84 -18.61 17.04 -0.27
CA TYR A 84 -19.00 16.29 0.92
C TYR A 84 -20.37 16.73 1.43
N GLU A 85 -21.43 16.06 0.96
CA GLU A 85 -22.82 16.41 1.27
C GLU A 85 -23.38 15.72 2.53
N TYR A 86 -23.01 14.46 2.76
CA TYR A 86 -23.57 13.63 3.83
C TYR A 86 -22.49 13.18 4.80
N GLU A 87 -22.87 12.93 6.06
CA GLU A 87 -21.94 12.53 7.12
C GLU A 87 -21.12 11.29 6.74
N GLN A 88 -21.77 10.26 6.17
CA GLN A 88 -21.12 9.02 5.74
C GLN A 88 -20.06 9.21 4.64
N THR A 89 -20.13 10.28 3.83
CA THR A 89 -19.16 10.46 2.73
C THR A 89 -17.76 10.79 3.26
N TYR A 90 -17.64 11.28 4.49
CA TYR A 90 -16.36 11.55 5.16
C TYR A 90 -15.57 10.29 5.52
N ALA A 91 -16.12 9.09 5.33
CA ALA A 91 -15.33 7.86 5.35
C ALA A 91 -14.37 7.75 4.15
N PHE A 92 -14.70 8.45 3.05
CA PHE A 92 -13.95 8.45 1.79
C PHE A 92 -13.03 9.66 1.73
N PHE A 93 -11.73 9.41 1.81
CA PHE A 93 -10.71 10.45 1.91
C PHE A 93 -10.54 11.24 0.59
N PRO A 94 -10.15 12.52 0.66
CA PRO A 94 -10.39 13.49 -0.41
C PRO A 94 -9.44 13.45 -1.60
N ILE A 95 -8.24 12.83 -1.52
CA ILE A 95 -7.26 12.97 -2.61
C ILE A 95 -7.79 12.45 -3.95
N LEU A 96 -8.50 11.31 -3.96
CA LEU A 96 -9.00 10.72 -5.20
C LEU A 96 -10.14 11.56 -5.78
N PRO A 97 -11.20 11.94 -5.03
CA PRO A 97 -12.23 12.85 -5.53
C PRO A 97 -11.68 14.18 -6.05
N VAL A 98 -10.70 14.78 -5.35
CA VAL A 98 -10.06 16.03 -5.78
C VAL A 98 -9.36 15.85 -7.13
N LEU A 99 -8.59 14.78 -7.31
CA LEU A 99 -7.91 14.49 -8.57
C LEU A 99 -8.90 14.15 -9.70
N ILE A 100 -9.99 13.43 -9.41
CA ILE A 100 -11.07 13.15 -10.37
C ILE A 100 -11.70 14.47 -10.84
N SER A 101 -12.04 15.36 -9.90
CA SER A 101 -12.65 16.65 -10.21
C SER A 101 -11.71 17.51 -11.04
N LEU A 102 -10.42 17.60 -10.66
CA LEU A 102 -9.41 18.34 -11.41
C LEU A 102 -9.24 17.81 -12.83
N MET A 103 -9.10 16.49 -12.99
CA MET A 103 -8.84 15.88 -14.30
C MET A 103 -10.06 15.95 -15.24
N SER A 104 -11.27 15.78 -14.69
CA SER A 104 -12.53 15.91 -15.43
C SER A 104 -12.76 17.32 -15.96
N ARG A 105 -12.37 18.35 -15.21
CA ARG A 105 -12.56 19.77 -15.57
C ARG A 105 -11.38 20.36 -16.35
N SER A 106 -10.29 19.62 -16.51
CA SER A 106 -9.12 20.03 -17.28
C SER A 106 -8.91 19.11 -18.49
N VAL A 107 -8.07 18.07 -18.35
CA VAL A 107 -7.63 17.18 -19.43
C VAL A 107 -8.81 16.51 -20.14
N PHE A 108 -9.85 16.11 -19.41
CA PHE A 108 -11.02 15.43 -19.96
C PHE A 108 -12.25 16.33 -20.13
N ALA A 109 -12.13 17.64 -19.94
CA ALA A 109 -13.24 18.58 -20.18
C ALA A 109 -13.82 18.48 -21.60
N PRO A 110 -13.02 18.28 -22.67
CA PRO A 110 -13.56 18.12 -24.03
C PRO A 110 -14.47 16.89 -24.21
N LEU A 111 -14.39 15.89 -23.33
CA LEU A 111 -15.22 14.68 -23.39
C LEU A 111 -16.61 14.87 -22.76
N ILE A 112 -16.81 15.93 -21.96
CA ILE A 112 -18.08 16.21 -21.28
C ILE A 112 -19.27 16.29 -22.25
N PRO A 113 -19.22 17.08 -23.36
CA PRO A 113 -20.33 17.11 -24.32
C PRO A 113 -20.50 15.80 -25.10
N ILE A 114 -19.49 14.91 -25.10
CA ILE A 114 -19.50 13.67 -25.88
C ILE A 114 -20.19 12.56 -25.09
N VAL A 115 -19.77 12.30 -23.86
CA VAL A 115 -20.23 11.14 -23.07
C VAL A 115 -20.98 11.52 -21.79
N GLY A 116 -21.03 12.80 -21.43
CA GLY A 116 -21.68 13.28 -20.21
C GLY A 116 -20.69 13.47 -19.05
N TYR A 117 -21.03 14.39 -18.13
CA TYR A 117 -20.12 14.78 -17.04
C TYR A 117 -19.82 13.64 -16.06
N ARG A 118 -20.84 12.89 -15.64
CA ARG A 118 -20.67 11.76 -14.72
C ARG A 118 -19.82 10.63 -15.32
N ALA A 119 -20.03 10.30 -16.59
CA ALA A 119 -19.14 9.39 -17.32
C ALA A 119 -17.68 9.89 -17.33
N VAL A 120 -17.43 11.19 -17.56
CA VAL A 120 -16.07 11.76 -17.50
C VAL A 120 -15.45 11.67 -16.11
N LEU A 121 -16.22 11.82 -15.03
CA LEU A 121 -15.75 11.60 -13.66
C LEU A 121 -15.37 10.13 -13.44
N GLY A 122 -16.20 9.19 -13.89
CA GLY A 122 -15.89 7.76 -13.84
C GLY A 122 -14.61 7.41 -14.60
N LEU A 123 -14.52 7.85 -15.87
CA LEU A 123 -13.32 7.68 -16.71
C LEU A 123 -12.08 8.27 -16.04
N SER A 124 -12.22 9.44 -15.43
CA SER A 124 -11.14 10.08 -14.69
C SER A 124 -10.62 9.21 -13.56
N GLY A 125 -11.54 8.62 -12.79
CA GLY A 125 -11.21 7.67 -11.72
C GLY A 125 -10.43 6.45 -12.22
N TYR A 126 -10.88 5.82 -13.31
CA TYR A 126 -10.20 4.67 -13.90
C TYR A 126 -8.78 5.01 -14.36
N VAL A 127 -8.62 6.11 -15.10
CA VAL A 127 -7.31 6.52 -15.62
C VAL A 127 -6.34 6.84 -14.49
N LEU A 128 -6.78 7.63 -13.49
CA LEU A 128 -5.95 7.95 -12.33
C LEU A 128 -5.52 6.70 -11.57
N ASN A 129 -6.45 5.80 -11.27
CA ASN A 129 -6.15 4.63 -10.45
C ASN A 129 -5.21 3.65 -11.17
N ASN A 130 -5.37 3.44 -12.47
CA ASN A 130 -4.50 2.54 -13.25
C ASN A 130 -3.11 3.15 -13.49
N ILE A 131 -3.00 4.46 -13.73
CA ILE A 131 -1.69 5.15 -13.80
C ILE A 131 -0.99 5.07 -12.44
N ALA A 132 -1.70 5.37 -11.35
CA ALA A 132 -1.16 5.29 -9.99
C ALA A 132 -0.66 3.88 -9.68
N PHE A 133 -1.35 2.82 -10.13
CA PHE A 133 -0.91 1.44 -9.95
C PHE A 133 0.41 1.14 -10.66
N VAL A 134 0.55 1.57 -11.91
CA VAL A 134 1.79 1.35 -12.67
C VAL A 134 2.98 2.05 -11.99
N LEU A 135 2.78 3.28 -11.51
CA LEU A 135 3.79 4.00 -10.74
C LEU A 135 4.08 3.31 -9.39
N ALA A 136 3.06 2.81 -8.70
CA ALA A 136 3.21 2.04 -7.47
C ALA A 136 4.04 0.77 -7.69
N ALA A 137 3.78 0.02 -8.77
CA ALA A 137 4.54 -1.18 -9.13
C ALA A 137 6.02 -0.85 -9.43
N MET A 138 6.30 0.27 -10.07
CA MET A 138 7.66 0.76 -10.29
C MET A 138 8.37 1.06 -8.97
N TYR A 139 7.76 1.84 -8.07
CA TYR A 139 8.34 2.12 -6.75
C TYR A 139 8.50 0.85 -5.92
N PHE A 140 7.53 -0.05 -5.97
CA PHE A 140 7.59 -1.34 -5.29
C PHE A 140 8.78 -2.19 -5.75
N TYR A 141 9.03 -2.27 -7.06
CA TYR A 141 10.21 -2.97 -7.58
C TYR A 141 11.52 -2.33 -7.12
N ARG A 142 11.62 -1.00 -7.20
CA ARG A 142 12.83 -0.27 -6.76
C ARG A 142 13.10 -0.49 -5.26
N LEU A 143 12.06 -0.36 -4.43
CA LEU A 143 12.12 -0.65 -3.00
C LEU A 143 12.53 -2.11 -2.75
N SER A 144 11.95 -3.06 -3.48
CA SER A 144 12.23 -4.49 -3.33
C SER A 144 13.69 -4.82 -3.66
N VAL A 145 14.25 -4.25 -4.72
CA VAL A 145 15.67 -4.43 -5.07
C VAL A 145 16.57 -3.86 -3.96
N LEU A 146 16.22 -2.69 -3.43
CA LEU A 146 16.97 -2.01 -2.38
C LEU A 146 16.98 -2.81 -1.06
N VAL A 147 15.82 -3.31 -0.64
CA VAL A 147 15.65 -4.00 0.65
C VAL A 147 16.08 -5.47 0.59
N LEU A 148 15.69 -6.20 -0.46
CA LEU A 148 16.01 -7.63 -0.57
C LEU A 148 17.47 -7.87 -1.01
N LYS A 149 18.07 -6.91 -1.72
CA LYS A 149 19.40 -7.06 -2.36
C LYS A 149 19.49 -8.26 -3.32
N GLU A 150 18.35 -8.77 -3.79
CA GLU A 150 18.24 -9.88 -4.72
C GLU A 150 17.26 -9.53 -5.85
N PRO A 151 17.76 -9.14 -7.05
CA PRO A 151 16.90 -8.68 -8.15
C PRO A 151 15.88 -9.71 -8.63
N ALA A 152 16.22 -11.01 -8.58
CA ALA A 152 15.31 -12.08 -8.96
C ALA A 152 14.12 -12.23 -7.99
N ALA A 153 14.37 -12.16 -6.68
CA ALA A 153 13.31 -12.13 -5.67
C ALA A 153 12.45 -10.86 -5.77
N ALA A 154 13.08 -9.70 -6.02
CA ALA A 154 12.37 -8.45 -6.24
C ALA A 154 11.45 -8.51 -7.47
N MET A 155 11.94 -9.03 -8.60
CA MET A 155 11.14 -9.20 -9.82
C MET A 155 9.92 -10.09 -9.58
N ARG A 156 10.10 -11.25 -8.94
CA ARG A 156 9.00 -12.17 -8.60
C ARG A 156 7.97 -11.51 -7.68
N ALA A 157 8.41 -10.81 -6.65
CA ALA A 157 7.52 -10.07 -5.76
C ALA A 157 6.72 -9.01 -6.53
N SER A 158 7.37 -8.26 -7.43
CA SER A 158 6.68 -7.24 -8.24
C SER A 158 5.67 -7.84 -9.22
N VAL A 159 5.95 -9.00 -9.82
CA VAL A 159 4.95 -9.71 -10.64
C VAL A 159 3.75 -10.13 -9.80
N LEU A 160 3.97 -10.66 -8.60
CA LEU A 160 2.88 -11.01 -7.67
C LEU A 160 2.08 -9.76 -7.27
N PHE A 161 2.72 -8.61 -7.06
CA PHE A 161 2.02 -7.35 -6.81
C PHE A 161 1.17 -6.90 -8.02
N CYS A 162 1.71 -7.01 -9.24
CA CYS A 162 0.96 -6.68 -10.47
C CYS A 162 -0.31 -7.52 -10.63
N PHE A 163 -0.28 -8.77 -10.16
CA PHE A 163 -1.40 -9.72 -10.19
C PHE A 163 -1.90 -10.04 -8.78
N ASN A 164 -2.03 -9.04 -7.91
CA ASN A 164 -2.44 -9.29 -6.54
C ASN A 164 -3.95 -9.65 -6.42
N PRO A 165 -4.38 -10.36 -5.37
CA PRO A 165 -5.78 -10.76 -5.14
C PRO A 165 -6.78 -9.59 -5.06
N ALA A 166 -6.33 -8.40 -4.67
CA ALA A 166 -7.14 -7.18 -4.60
C ALA A 166 -7.11 -6.37 -5.91
N SER A 167 -6.64 -6.95 -7.02
CA SER A 167 -6.37 -6.25 -8.29
C SER A 167 -7.56 -5.47 -8.84
N ILE A 168 -8.79 -5.90 -8.55
CA ILE A 168 -10.01 -5.21 -8.98
C ILE A 168 -10.13 -3.81 -8.37
N PHE A 169 -9.76 -3.63 -7.10
CA PHE A 169 -9.74 -2.33 -6.43
C PHE A 169 -8.61 -1.44 -6.95
N TYR A 170 -7.48 -2.03 -7.36
CA TYR A 170 -6.39 -1.33 -8.02
C TYR A 170 -6.68 -0.92 -9.48
N SER A 171 -7.81 -1.37 -10.05
CA SER A 171 -8.23 -1.02 -11.42
C SER A 171 -9.52 -0.23 -11.50
N SER A 172 -10.40 -0.32 -10.49
CA SER A 172 -11.68 0.39 -10.40
C SER A 172 -11.51 1.78 -9.77
N VAL A 173 -12.57 2.58 -9.61
CA VAL A 173 -12.45 3.93 -9.03
C VAL A 173 -12.35 3.85 -7.49
N TYR A 174 -11.14 3.56 -7.00
CA TYR A 174 -10.83 3.44 -5.57
C TYR A 174 -9.46 4.05 -5.22
N THR A 175 -9.16 4.16 -3.92
CA THR A 175 -7.94 4.80 -3.40
C THR A 175 -6.74 3.86 -3.25
N GLU A 176 -6.88 2.54 -3.42
CA GLU A 176 -5.81 1.56 -3.15
C GLU A 176 -4.56 1.83 -3.98
N SER A 177 -4.66 2.19 -5.26
CA SER A 177 -3.47 2.46 -6.08
C SER A 177 -2.77 3.74 -5.69
N LEU A 178 -3.51 4.81 -5.37
CA LEU A 178 -2.93 6.06 -4.87
C LEU A 178 -2.26 5.85 -3.52
N TYR A 179 -2.93 5.12 -2.62
CA TYR A 179 -2.37 4.75 -1.33
C TYR A 179 -1.08 3.94 -1.48
N ALA A 180 -1.06 2.94 -2.36
CA ALA A 180 0.14 2.14 -2.64
C ALA A 180 1.26 2.96 -3.30
N LEU A 181 0.93 3.85 -4.25
CA LEU A 181 1.88 4.75 -4.89
C LEU A 181 2.59 5.61 -3.84
N PHE A 182 1.82 6.29 -2.99
CA PHE A 182 2.36 7.19 -1.99
C PHE A 182 3.07 6.45 -0.86
N SER A 183 2.58 5.28 -0.43
CA SER A 183 3.24 4.46 0.59
C SER A 183 4.55 3.87 0.07
N PHE A 184 4.57 3.24 -1.10
CA PHE A 184 5.81 2.67 -1.67
C PHE A 184 6.80 3.74 -2.11
N GLY A 185 6.31 4.85 -2.66
CA GLY A 185 7.15 6.00 -2.97
C GLY A 185 7.76 6.61 -1.70
N GLY A 186 6.99 6.76 -0.63
CA GLY A 186 7.48 7.23 0.66
C GLY A 186 8.54 6.30 1.25
N LEU A 187 8.28 4.98 1.24
CA LEU A 187 9.22 3.96 1.69
C LEU A 187 10.51 3.94 0.87
N TYR A 188 10.40 4.02 -0.47
CA TYR A 188 11.58 4.10 -1.33
C TYR A 188 12.43 5.33 -1.02
N ASN A 189 11.81 6.51 -0.88
CA ASN A 189 12.51 7.75 -0.54
C ASN A 189 13.13 7.70 0.85
N LEU A 190 12.45 7.08 1.83
CA LEU A 190 12.98 6.88 3.18
C LEU A 190 14.22 6.00 3.16
N PHE A 191 14.16 4.85 2.49
CA PHE A 191 15.27 3.91 2.39
C PHE A 191 16.41 4.40 1.47
N THR A 192 16.21 5.48 0.72
CA THR A 192 17.25 6.16 -0.08
C THR A 192 17.81 7.41 0.61
N GLY A 193 17.27 7.80 1.76
CA GLY A 193 17.72 8.96 2.56
C GLY A 193 17.01 10.28 2.25
N TYR A 194 16.11 10.34 1.26
CA TYR A 194 15.33 11.54 0.89
C TYR A 194 14.13 11.75 1.84
N ASN A 195 14.41 11.98 3.12
CA ASN A 195 13.42 12.02 4.20
C ASN A 195 12.31 13.06 3.98
N THR A 196 12.62 14.25 3.44
CA THR A 196 11.62 15.29 3.18
C THR A 196 10.60 14.84 2.14
N ILE A 197 11.05 14.22 1.05
CA ILE A 197 10.16 13.66 0.02
C ILE A 197 9.36 12.49 0.60
N ALA A 198 9.99 11.65 1.42
CA ALA A 198 9.30 10.56 2.10
C ALA A 198 8.15 11.04 3.00
N VAL A 199 8.34 12.13 3.76
CA VAL A 199 7.28 12.74 4.58
C VAL A 199 6.11 13.23 3.73
N VAL A 200 6.39 13.93 2.61
CA VAL A 200 5.34 14.40 1.70
C VAL A 200 4.55 13.22 1.14
N PHE A 201 5.23 12.17 0.69
CA PHE A 201 4.58 10.97 0.18
C PHE A 201 3.76 10.26 1.27
N PHE A 202 4.27 10.13 2.50
CA PHE A 202 3.49 9.54 3.58
C PHE A 202 2.29 10.39 4.00
N ALA A 203 2.41 11.71 4.03
CA ALA A 203 1.27 12.61 4.23
C ALA A 203 0.20 12.41 3.14
N LEU A 204 0.60 12.35 1.86
CA LEU A 204 -0.32 12.06 0.75
C LEU A 204 -0.95 10.66 0.85
N SER A 205 -0.24 9.67 1.40
CA SER A 205 -0.82 8.35 1.69
C SER A 205 -1.93 8.44 2.76
N GLY A 206 -1.73 9.26 3.81
CA GLY A 206 -2.74 9.56 4.82
C GLY A 206 -3.93 10.35 4.28
N PHE A 207 -3.70 11.16 3.25
CA PHE A 207 -4.73 11.89 2.52
C PHE A 207 -5.50 11.00 1.52
N ALA A 208 -4.95 9.85 1.14
CA ALA A 208 -5.64 8.83 0.36
C ALA A 208 -6.51 7.92 1.21
N ARG A 209 -6.00 7.55 2.40
CA ARG A 209 -6.66 6.65 3.35
C ARG A 209 -6.15 6.92 4.76
N SER A 210 -7.03 6.77 5.74
CA SER A 210 -6.71 6.94 7.16
C SER A 210 -5.51 6.11 7.63
N ASN A 211 -5.35 4.87 7.13
CA ASN A 211 -4.25 3.99 7.50
C ASN A 211 -2.86 4.47 7.03
N GLY A 212 -2.77 5.50 6.18
CA GLY A 212 -1.49 6.10 5.80
C GLY A 212 -0.77 6.80 6.94
N VAL A 213 -1.47 7.25 7.99
CA VAL A 213 -0.82 7.86 9.16
C VAL A 213 0.12 6.89 9.88
N LEU A 214 -0.12 5.57 9.76
CA LEU A 214 0.71 4.53 10.35
C LEU A 214 2.11 4.47 9.73
N ASN A 215 2.31 5.07 8.55
CA ASN A 215 3.63 5.18 7.93
C ASN A 215 4.60 6.06 8.75
N ALA A 216 4.11 6.90 9.66
CA ALA A 216 4.94 7.61 10.63
C ALA A 216 5.77 6.65 11.50
N GLY A 217 5.27 5.43 11.74
CA GLY A 217 5.98 4.39 12.48
C GLY A 217 7.35 4.02 11.90
N TYR A 218 7.56 4.18 10.58
CA TYR A 218 8.87 3.96 9.97
C TYR A 218 9.91 5.00 10.42
N PHE A 219 9.50 6.27 10.56
CA PHE A 219 10.35 7.31 11.13
C PHE A 219 10.58 7.09 12.62
N CYS A 220 9.54 6.70 13.37
CA CYS A 220 9.71 6.36 14.79
C CYS A 220 10.74 5.24 14.98
N PHE A 221 10.67 4.18 14.15
CA PHE A 221 11.62 3.08 14.19
C PHE A 221 13.04 3.51 13.80
N GLN A 222 13.20 4.33 12.76
CA GLN A 222 14.49 4.91 12.36
C GLN A 222 15.10 5.76 13.49
N THR A 223 14.33 6.69 14.04
CA THR A 223 14.75 7.60 15.10
C THR A 223 15.12 6.84 16.37
N MET A 224 14.35 5.81 16.73
CA MET A 224 14.67 4.94 17.87
C MET A 224 16.10 4.38 17.78
N HIS A 225 16.51 3.89 16.60
CA HIS A 225 17.87 3.38 16.40
C HIS A 225 18.94 4.47 16.40
N ILE A 226 18.65 5.63 15.79
CA ILE A 226 19.57 6.78 15.77
C ILE A 226 19.82 7.28 17.19
N VAL A 227 18.77 7.53 17.95
CA VAL A 227 18.81 8.02 19.34
C VAL A 227 19.61 7.06 20.22
N TYR A 228 19.36 5.75 20.11
CA TYR A 228 20.11 4.75 20.85
C TYR A 228 21.61 4.82 20.55
N LYS A 229 21.99 4.88 19.26
CA LYS A 229 23.40 5.01 18.84
C LYS A 229 24.02 6.32 19.37
N SER A 230 23.29 7.43 19.25
CA SER A 230 23.77 8.75 19.67
C SER A 230 23.99 8.85 21.17
N ILE A 231 23.09 8.28 21.99
CA ILE A 231 23.20 8.32 23.45
C ILE A 231 24.25 7.32 23.94
N PHE A 232 24.10 6.04 23.59
CA PHE A 232 24.86 4.96 24.24
C PHE A 232 26.21 4.65 23.57
N GLN A 233 26.39 4.97 22.28
CA GLN A 233 27.62 4.64 21.56
C GLN A 233 28.49 5.88 21.27
N MET A 234 27.86 7.03 20.99
CA MET A 234 28.56 8.26 20.60
C MET A 234 28.61 9.32 21.69
N ASN A 235 27.87 9.16 22.80
CA ASN A 235 27.75 10.12 23.90
C ASN A 235 27.38 11.56 23.44
N ARG A 236 26.46 11.67 22.46
CA ARG A 236 25.96 12.94 21.89
C ARG A 236 24.46 13.13 22.18
N PRO A 237 24.06 13.45 23.43
CA PRO A 237 22.65 13.56 23.82
C PRO A 237 21.91 14.73 23.14
N ILE A 238 22.60 15.84 22.85
CA ILE A 238 22.00 16.99 22.15
C ILE A 238 21.57 16.59 20.73
N PHE A 239 22.41 15.85 20.01
CA PHE A 239 22.06 15.34 18.69
C PHE A 239 20.89 14.36 18.75
N ALA A 240 20.84 13.50 19.78
CA ALA A 240 19.70 12.62 20.02
C ALA A 240 18.40 13.41 20.22
N LEU A 241 18.43 14.50 21.00
CA LEU A 241 17.27 15.37 21.20
C LEU A 241 16.83 16.05 19.89
N GLN A 242 17.77 16.53 19.07
CA GLN A 242 17.47 17.10 17.76
C GLN A 242 16.77 16.09 16.85
N GLU A 243 17.24 14.84 16.81
CA GLU A 243 16.61 13.78 16.02
C GLU A 243 15.21 13.41 16.51
N ILE A 244 14.96 13.46 17.83
CA ILE A 244 13.60 13.30 18.39
C ILE A 244 12.69 14.44 17.93
N VAL A 245 13.12 15.70 18.05
CA VAL A 245 12.32 16.86 17.61
C VAL A 245 12.01 16.77 16.12
N VAL A 246 13.00 16.44 15.29
CA VAL A 246 12.81 16.24 13.86
C VAL A 246 11.81 15.11 13.60
N ALA A 247 11.88 13.99 14.32
CA ALA A 247 10.93 12.88 14.17
C ALA A 247 9.50 13.27 14.54
N VAL A 248 9.33 14.05 15.61
CA VAL A 248 8.03 14.59 16.02
C VAL A 248 7.46 15.50 14.92
N LEU A 249 8.26 16.44 14.40
CA LEU A 249 7.84 17.33 13.31
C LEU A 249 7.45 16.53 12.05
N ARG A 250 8.27 15.55 11.64
CA ARG A 250 7.95 14.66 10.52
C ARG A 250 6.64 13.90 10.75
N SER A 251 6.41 13.40 11.96
CA SER A 251 5.18 12.70 12.32
C SER A 251 3.97 13.62 12.27
N VAL A 252 4.08 14.84 12.82
CA VAL A 252 3.02 15.86 12.74
C VAL A 252 2.67 16.18 11.28
N CYS A 253 3.67 16.32 10.40
CA CYS A 253 3.43 16.52 8.96
C CYS A 253 2.72 15.33 8.29
N ILE A 254 2.99 14.08 8.71
CA ILE A 254 2.32 12.88 8.18
C ILE A 254 0.85 12.82 8.65
N PHE A 255 0.58 13.23 9.90
CA PHE A 255 -0.77 13.25 10.47
C PHE A 255 -1.61 14.46 10.01
N SER A 256 -0.97 15.53 9.52
CA SER A 256 -1.66 16.78 9.21
C SER A 256 -2.82 16.65 8.21
N PRO A 257 -2.76 15.84 7.13
CA PRO A 257 -3.89 15.73 6.20
C PRO A 257 -5.09 15.01 6.82
N PHE A 258 -4.83 14.02 7.69
CA PHE A 258 -5.89 13.33 8.45
C PHE A 258 -6.57 14.33 9.40
N ILE A 259 -5.78 15.05 10.20
CA ILE A 259 -6.30 16.05 11.15
C ILE A 259 -7.07 17.14 10.41
N ALA A 260 -6.51 17.70 9.35
CA ALA A 260 -7.17 18.72 8.53
C ALA A 260 -8.52 18.25 7.98
N PHE A 261 -8.60 16.98 7.55
CA PHE A 261 -9.84 16.41 7.05
C PHE A 261 -10.88 16.16 8.15
N GLN A 262 -10.46 15.73 9.36
CA GLN A 262 -11.36 15.65 10.52
C GLN A 262 -11.92 17.03 10.89
N THR A 263 -11.05 18.04 10.92
CA THR A 263 -11.42 19.43 11.20
C THR A 263 -12.37 19.98 10.13
N TYR A 264 -12.11 19.69 8.85
CA TYR A 264 -13.00 20.08 7.75
C TYR A 264 -14.41 19.47 7.91
N GLY A 265 -14.52 18.20 8.29
CA GLY A 265 -15.80 17.58 8.58
C GLY A 265 -16.53 18.17 9.78
N TYR A 266 -15.79 18.50 10.84
CA TYR A 266 -16.35 19.20 12.00
C TYR A 266 -16.97 20.55 11.63
N TYR A 267 -16.25 21.40 10.88
CA TYR A 267 -16.79 22.69 10.48
C TYR A 267 -17.99 22.55 9.55
N ASN A 268 -17.93 21.64 8.58
CA ASN A 268 -19.03 21.46 7.63
C ASN A 268 -20.31 20.88 8.25
N ILE A 269 -20.21 20.04 9.30
CA ILE A 269 -21.38 19.36 9.89
C ILE A 269 -21.81 20.01 11.20
N CYS A 270 -20.87 20.25 12.12
CA CYS A 270 -21.18 20.67 13.48
C CYS A 270 -21.34 22.19 13.64
N THR A 271 -20.86 23.01 12.70
CA THR A 271 -20.88 24.49 12.84
C THR A 271 -21.87 25.19 11.90
N GLN A 272 -22.79 24.44 11.29
CA GLN A 272 -23.78 25.04 10.40
C GLN A 272 -24.78 25.93 11.16
N PRO A 273 -25.04 27.16 10.68
CA PRO A 273 -25.98 28.08 11.32
C PRO A 273 -27.40 27.51 11.35
N GLY A 274 -28.07 27.58 12.49
CA GLY A 274 -29.51 27.24 12.63
C GLY A 274 -29.82 25.79 13.04
N ILE A 275 -28.82 24.93 13.23
CA ILE A 275 -29.03 23.60 13.81
C ILE A 275 -29.11 23.72 15.33
N ALA A 276 -30.25 23.35 15.92
CA ALA A 276 -30.42 23.26 17.36
C ALA A 276 -29.43 22.24 17.96
N THR A 277 -28.86 22.55 19.13
CA THR A 277 -27.85 21.70 19.79
C THR A 277 -28.29 20.25 19.99
N ASP A 278 -29.58 20.00 20.14
CA ASP A 278 -30.15 18.66 20.30
C ASP A 278 -30.11 17.81 19.02
N ASN A 279 -30.08 18.45 17.86
CA ASN A 279 -30.06 17.79 16.54
C ASN A 279 -28.64 17.49 16.03
N LEU A 280 -27.59 17.92 16.74
CA LEU A 280 -26.21 17.59 16.36
C LEU A 280 -25.90 16.12 16.62
N SER A 281 -25.17 15.52 15.68
CA SER A 281 -24.61 14.17 15.83
C SER A 281 -23.81 14.05 17.14
N PRO A 282 -23.86 12.89 17.83
CA PRO A 282 -23.24 12.71 19.14
C PRO A 282 -21.75 13.02 19.18
N TRP A 283 -21.03 12.75 18.09
CA TRP A 283 -19.58 13.00 18.00
C TRP A 283 -19.22 14.48 17.98
N CYS A 284 -20.12 15.38 17.56
CA CYS A 284 -19.91 16.83 17.66
C CYS A 284 -19.84 17.29 19.13
N LYS A 285 -20.52 16.58 20.04
CA LYS A 285 -20.58 16.88 21.48
C LYS A 285 -19.46 16.21 22.28
N ALA A 286 -18.67 15.34 21.64
CA ALA A 286 -17.59 14.61 22.30
C ALA A 286 -16.43 15.55 22.67
N ARG A 287 -15.71 15.22 23.75
CA ARG A 287 -14.52 15.99 24.20
C ARG A 287 -13.48 16.16 23.10
N VAL A 288 -13.32 15.13 22.27
CA VAL A 288 -12.53 15.20 21.04
C VAL A 288 -13.46 14.76 19.91
N PRO A 289 -13.90 15.68 19.03
CA PRO A 289 -14.85 15.35 17.97
C PRO A 289 -14.15 14.60 16.83
N LEU A 290 -14.06 13.27 16.95
CA LEU A 290 -13.46 12.39 15.95
C LEU A 290 -14.53 11.82 15.02
N LEU A 291 -14.77 12.52 13.91
CA LEU A 291 -15.73 12.12 12.88
C LEU A 291 -15.44 10.70 12.35
N TYR A 292 -14.21 10.40 11.98
CA TYR A 292 -13.87 9.12 11.36
C TYR A 292 -14.11 7.92 12.28
N ASP A 293 -13.79 8.04 13.58
CA ASP A 293 -14.04 6.97 14.55
C ASP A 293 -15.54 6.74 14.78
N TYR A 294 -16.31 7.83 14.86
CA TYR A 294 -17.77 7.76 14.91
C TYR A 294 -18.33 7.07 13.67
N LEU A 295 -17.87 7.44 12.47
CA LEU A 295 -18.32 6.81 11.23
C LEU A 295 -18.08 5.31 11.24
N GLN A 296 -16.83 4.90 11.51
CA GLN A 296 -16.43 3.49 11.53
C GLN A 296 -17.28 2.69 12.51
N SER A 297 -17.54 3.22 13.72
CA SER A 297 -18.31 2.50 14.73
C SER A 297 -19.83 2.54 14.52
N HIS A 298 -20.39 3.68 14.08
CA HIS A 298 -21.84 3.89 13.99
C HIS A 298 -22.44 3.33 12.70
N TYR A 299 -21.88 3.68 11.54
CA TYR A 299 -22.43 3.25 10.25
C TYR A 299 -21.91 1.89 9.82
N TRP A 300 -20.65 1.59 10.12
CA TRP A 300 -20.04 0.32 9.72
C TRP A 300 -19.93 -0.68 10.87
N GLY A 301 -20.12 -0.32 12.14
CA GLY A 301 -20.03 -1.30 13.24
C GLY A 301 -18.61 -1.84 13.50
N VAL A 302 -17.58 -1.12 13.06
CA VAL A 302 -16.17 -1.45 13.31
C VAL A 302 -15.86 -1.34 14.80
N GLY A 303 -15.02 -2.23 15.30
CA GLY A 303 -14.57 -2.23 16.69
C GLY A 303 -14.04 -3.60 17.12
N PHE A 304 -13.28 -3.62 18.21
CA PHE A 304 -12.63 -4.82 18.71
C PHE A 304 -13.64 -5.97 18.91
N LEU A 305 -13.39 -7.07 18.20
CA LEU A 305 -14.18 -8.31 18.18
C LEU A 305 -15.65 -8.17 17.75
N ARG A 306 -16.11 -7.00 17.31
CA ARG A 306 -17.52 -6.77 16.93
C ARG A 306 -17.97 -7.62 15.73
N TYR A 307 -17.03 -7.98 14.86
CA TYR A 307 -17.28 -8.77 13.66
C TYR A 307 -17.29 -10.30 13.89
N PHE A 308 -16.93 -10.78 15.08
CA PHE A 308 -16.84 -12.21 15.40
C PHE A 308 -18.23 -12.79 15.67
N GLN A 309 -19.01 -12.94 14.60
CA GLN A 309 -20.34 -13.55 14.62
C GLN A 309 -20.35 -14.78 13.71
N LEU A 310 -21.10 -15.82 14.08
CA LEU A 310 -21.19 -17.06 13.28
C LEU A 310 -21.67 -16.81 11.84
N LYS A 311 -22.53 -15.81 11.65
CA LYS A 311 -23.02 -15.39 10.32
C LYS A 311 -21.91 -14.89 9.39
N GLN A 312 -20.79 -14.42 9.96
CA GLN A 312 -19.66 -13.87 9.21
C GLN A 312 -18.60 -14.92 8.85
N LEU A 313 -18.80 -16.19 9.21
CA LEU A 313 -17.84 -17.28 8.92
C LEU A 313 -17.42 -17.35 7.44
N PRO A 314 -18.31 -17.19 6.44
CA PRO A 314 -17.92 -17.16 5.03
C PRO A 314 -16.91 -16.04 4.72
N ASN A 315 -17.01 -14.90 5.39
CA ASN A 315 -16.11 -13.77 5.20
C ASN A 315 -14.73 -14.03 5.78
N PHE A 316 -14.66 -14.72 6.92
CA PHE A 316 -13.37 -15.19 7.47
C PHE A 316 -12.70 -16.19 6.51
N LEU A 317 -13.47 -17.08 5.87
CA LEU A 317 -12.93 -17.99 4.85
C LEU A 317 -12.39 -17.22 3.65
N LEU A 318 -13.12 -16.20 3.17
CA LEU A 318 -12.70 -15.34 2.06
C LEU A 318 -11.44 -14.51 2.39
N ALA A 319 -11.26 -14.11 3.64
CA ALA A 319 -10.06 -13.38 4.08
C ALA A 319 -8.91 -14.29 4.50
N SER A 320 -9.17 -15.59 4.70
CA SER A 320 -8.18 -16.54 5.23
C SER A 320 -6.88 -16.62 4.42
N PRO A 321 -6.86 -16.56 3.07
CA PRO A 321 -5.60 -16.74 2.35
C PRO A 321 -4.62 -15.57 2.55
N ILE A 322 -5.10 -14.32 2.53
CA ILE A 322 -4.24 -13.15 2.76
C ILE A 322 -3.76 -13.09 4.20
N LEU A 323 -4.64 -13.37 5.17
CA LEU A 323 -4.29 -13.40 6.59
C LEU A 323 -3.28 -14.50 6.90
N SER A 324 -3.49 -15.69 6.33
CA SER A 324 -2.55 -16.81 6.47
C SER A 324 -1.19 -16.47 5.89
N LEU A 325 -1.14 -15.80 4.73
CA LEU A 325 0.12 -15.38 4.11
C LEU A 325 0.85 -14.34 4.98
N ALA A 326 0.13 -13.37 5.54
CA ALA A 326 0.68 -12.37 6.45
C ALA A 326 1.19 -12.98 7.77
N VAL A 327 0.39 -13.84 8.41
CA VAL A 327 0.79 -14.56 9.64
C VAL A 327 1.99 -15.46 9.37
N CYS A 328 2.01 -16.22 8.26
CA CYS A 328 3.16 -17.03 7.89
C CYS A 328 4.43 -16.19 7.69
N SER A 329 4.30 -15.04 7.02
CA SER A 329 5.38 -14.08 6.81
C SER A 329 5.99 -13.61 8.14
N ILE A 330 5.16 -13.24 9.12
CA ILE A 330 5.56 -12.80 10.47
C ILE A 330 6.21 -13.96 11.24
N VAL A 331 5.52 -15.10 11.34
CA VAL A 331 5.98 -16.26 12.13
C VAL A 331 7.28 -16.82 11.60
N GLN A 332 7.47 -16.89 10.28
CA GLN A 332 8.73 -17.37 9.70
C GLN A 332 9.88 -16.41 10.00
N TYR A 333 9.65 -15.09 9.93
CA TYR A 333 10.67 -14.12 10.31
C TYR A 333 11.04 -14.26 11.80
N ALA A 334 10.03 -14.37 12.67
CA ALA A 334 10.21 -14.57 14.11
C ALA A 334 10.98 -15.86 14.45
N LYS A 335 10.71 -16.96 13.75
CA LYS A 335 11.42 -18.24 13.94
C LYS A 335 12.88 -18.18 13.50
N VAL A 336 13.18 -17.49 12.41
CA VAL A 336 14.54 -17.44 11.84
C VAL A 336 15.42 -16.38 12.51
N ARG A 337 14.81 -15.30 13.04
CA ARG A 337 15.46 -14.12 13.63
C ARG A 337 14.80 -13.68 14.96
N PRO A 338 14.64 -14.55 15.97
CA PRO A 338 13.95 -14.21 17.21
C PRO A 338 14.66 -13.08 17.97
N ASP A 339 16.00 -13.15 18.08
CA ASP A 339 16.79 -12.14 18.80
C ASP A 339 16.59 -10.74 18.22
N LEU A 340 16.50 -10.64 16.89
CA LEU A 340 16.31 -9.37 16.22
C LEU A 340 14.90 -8.81 16.44
N LEU A 341 13.89 -9.68 16.43
CA LEU A 341 12.50 -9.29 16.65
C LEU A 341 12.27 -8.88 18.11
N TYR A 342 12.70 -9.66 19.09
CA TYR A 342 12.46 -9.32 20.50
C TYR A 342 13.32 -8.15 20.99
N SER A 343 14.52 -7.96 20.43
CA SER A 343 15.38 -6.82 20.77
C SER A 343 15.03 -5.54 20.00
N LEU A 344 13.92 -5.49 19.26
CA LEU A 344 13.59 -4.35 18.38
C LEU A 344 14.72 -3.99 17.39
N GLY A 345 15.57 -4.95 17.05
CA GLY A 345 16.73 -4.76 16.19
C GLY A 345 18.03 -4.36 16.91
N PHE A 346 18.01 -4.13 18.22
CA PHE A 346 19.19 -3.66 18.96
C PHE A 346 20.30 -4.72 19.05
N GLN A 347 19.98 -6.01 19.06
CA GLN A 347 20.98 -7.10 19.07
C GLN A 347 21.49 -7.49 17.68
N GLY A 348 21.12 -6.76 16.61
CA GLY A 348 21.66 -7.00 15.26
C GLY A 348 23.18 -6.79 15.19
N SER A 349 23.88 -7.65 14.44
CA SER A 349 25.33 -7.55 14.22
C SER A 349 25.69 -6.22 13.56
N THR A 350 26.85 -5.64 13.90
CA THR A 350 27.35 -4.38 13.32
C THR A 350 27.33 -4.41 11.79
N LYS A 351 27.78 -5.52 11.19
CA LYS A 351 27.76 -5.71 9.73
C LYS A 351 26.36 -5.70 9.10
N GLU A 352 25.33 -6.11 9.84
CA GLU A 352 23.93 -6.07 9.37
C GLU A 352 23.34 -4.66 9.51
N LYS A 353 23.70 -3.94 10.57
CA LYS A 353 23.32 -2.53 10.77
C LYS A 353 24.00 -1.63 9.74
N ASP A 354 25.28 -1.89 9.42
CA ASP A 354 26.02 -1.17 8.37
C ASP A 354 25.39 -1.40 6.99
N ASN A 355 24.88 -2.61 6.75
CA ASN A 355 24.13 -2.94 5.54
C ASN A 355 22.78 -2.23 5.43
N ALA A 356 22.22 -1.78 6.56
CA ALA A 356 21.02 -0.97 6.66
C ALA A 356 21.35 0.50 6.99
N SER A 357 22.62 0.90 6.92
CA SER A 357 23.09 2.25 7.29
C SER A 357 22.38 3.34 6.51
N LEU A 358 22.04 3.11 5.25
CA LEU A 358 21.30 4.11 4.47
C LEU A 358 19.92 4.44 5.06
N PHE A 359 19.34 3.49 5.80
CA PHE A 359 18.10 3.68 6.56
C PHE A 359 18.38 4.18 7.98
N ILE A 360 19.46 3.78 8.65
CA ILE A 360 19.75 4.14 10.05
C ILE A 360 20.62 5.42 10.21
N THR A 361 21.21 5.95 9.15
CA THR A 361 22.04 7.15 9.19
C THR A 361 21.20 8.38 8.88
N SER A 362 21.16 9.35 9.81
CA SER A 362 20.53 10.65 9.56
C SER A 362 21.26 11.37 8.42
N GLY A 363 20.53 11.98 7.48
CA GLY A 363 21.10 12.87 6.48
C GLY A 363 21.83 14.09 7.08
N VAL A 364 21.62 14.38 8.37
CA VAL A 364 22.39 15.38 9.12
C VAL A 364 23.78 14.86 9.48
N ALA A 365 23.94 13.56 9.77
CA ALA A 365 25.24 12.97 10.09
C ALA A 365 26.21 13.00 8.89
N GLN A 366 25.70 12.84 7.65
CA GLN A 366 26.52 13.01 6.44
C GLN A 366 27.11 14.43 6.32
N LYS A 367 26.39 15.47 6.74
CA LYS A 367 26.90 16.86 6.68
C LYS A 367 27.93 17.19 7.78
N PHE A 368 28.00 16.39 8.84
CA PHE A 368 28.94 16.61 9.94
C PHE A 368 30.17 15.68 9.87
N ASP A 369 30.08 14.51 9.23
CA ASP A 369 31.24 13.64 8.96
C ASP A 369 32.13 14.15 7.83
N ASP A 370 31.63 14.99 6.92
CA ASP A 370 32.46 15.64 5.89
C ASP A 370 33.56 16.56 6.46
N ASN A 371 33.53 16.86 7.77
CA ASN A 371 34.55 17.67 8.46
C ASN A 371 35.52 16.87 9.35
N PHE A 372 35.42 15.54 9.41
CA PHE A 372 36.36 14.71 10.17
C PHE A 372 36.52 13.32 9.53
N ASP A 373 37.22 13.28 8.40
CA ASP A 373 38.24 12.27 8.04
C ASP A 373 38.70 12.46 6.59
N VAL A 374 39.56 13.47 6.40
CA VAL A 374 40.57 13.42 5.34
C VAL A 374 41.57 12.35 5.77
N TYR A 375 41.41 11.11 5.30
CA TYR A 375 42.45 10.11 4.98
C TYR A 375 41.82 8.72 4.81
N THR A 376 41.31 8.42 3.62
CA THR A 376 41.57 7.15 2.92
C THR A 376 41.11 7.27 1.47
N SER A 377 42.01 7.82 0.67
CA SER A 377 41.97 7.74 -0.79
C SER A 377 42.28 6.31 -1.23
N VAL A 378 41.26 5.55 -1.61
CA VAL A 378 41.40 4.47 -2.61
C VAL A 378 40.22 4.60 -3.56
N SER A 379 40.32 5.56 -4.48
CA SER A 379 40.73 5.29 -5.86
C SER A 379 39.80 4.32 -6.59
N SER A 380 38.83 4.93 -7.27
CA SER A 380 38.39 4.55 -8.61
C SER A 380 39.55 4.10 -9.50
N LYS A 381 39.85 2.79 -9.53
CA LYS A 381 40.57 2.07 -10.61
C LYS A 381 40.75 0.58 -10.26
N VAL A 382 39.68 -0.21 -10.32
CA VAL A 382 39.79 -1.68 -10.57
C VAL A 382 38.65 -2.10 -11.50
N VAL A 383 38.67 -1.56 -12.72
CA VAL A 383 37.99 -2.14 -13.88
C VAL A 383 39.04 -2.17 -14.99
N LYS A 384 39.83 -3.24 -15.02
CA LYS A 384 40.54 -3.84 -16.16
C LYS A 384 41.60 -4.79 -15.62
N GLY A 385 41.60 -6.02 -16.12
CA GLY A 385 42.71 -6.97 -15.93
C GLY A 385 42.40 -8.12 -14.98
N ASN A 386 41.84 -9.20 -15.56
CA ASN A 386 42.27 -10.60 -15.40
C ASN A 386 41.10 -11.55 -15.61
N MET A 387 40.64 -11.56 -16.87
CA MET A 387 40.05 -12.75 -17.47
C MET A 387 41.24 -13.60 -17.94
N ILE A 388 41.45 -14.78 -17.35
CA ILE A 388 42.04 -16.00 -17.93
C ILE A 388 42.35 -16.98 -16.77
N GLN A 389 41.99 -18.24 -16.99
CA GLN A 389 42.31 -19.46 -16.22
C GLN A 389 41.53 -19.74 -14.92
N ARG A 390 40.45 -20.52 -15.05
CA ARG A 390 40.47 -21.96 -14.72
C ARG A 390 39.14 -22.62 -15.06
N LEU A 391 39.08 -23.17 -16.27
CA LEU A 391 38.21 -24.29 -16.63
C LEU A 391 38.75 -25.58 -15.98
N ASN A 392 37.85 -26.53 -15.79
CA ASN A 392 38.02 -27.94 -15.37
C ASN A 392 37.93 -28.24 -13.86
N ARG A 393 36.75 -28.69 -13.42
CA ARG A 393 36.69 -29.99 -12.74
C ARG A 393 35.33 -30.70 -12.93
N LYS A 394 35.49 -31.93 -13.42
CA LYS A 394 34.56 -32.98 -13.84
C LYS A 394 33.45 -33.38 -12.85
N GLU A 395 32.41 -33.95 -13.46
CA GLU A 395 31.33 -34.79 -12.93
C GLU A 395 31.74 -35.76 -11.81
N LYS A 396 30.79 -36.01 -10.91
CA LYS A 396 30.50 -37.34 -10.32
C LYS A 396 29.10 -37.35 -9.68
N GLN A 397 28.24 -38.25 -10.14
CA GLN A 397 27.09 -38.77 -9.39
C GLN A 397 27.58 -39.55 -8.15
N PRO A 398 26.73 -39.71 -7.11
CA PRO A 398 26.12 -41.02 -6.92
C PRO A 398 24.65 -40.99 -6.44
N SER A 399 24.08 -42.19 -6.47
CA SER A 399 22.72 -42.65 -6.26
C SER A 399 22.26 -42.79 -4.78
N PHE A 400 20.93 -42.74 -4.63
CA PHE A 400 19.99 -43.32 -3.64
C PHE A 400 20.35 -43.47 -2.14
N GLY A 401 19.47 -42.91 -1.29
CA GLY A 401 19.26 -43.28 0.11
C GLY A 401 18.04 -42.56 0.70
N TYR A 402 17.01 -43.31 1.08
CA TYR A 402 15.85 -42.81 1.84
C TYR A 402 16.27 -42.43 3.26
N SER A 403 15.91 -41.22 3.73
CA SER A 403 15.35 -40.95 5.08
C SER A 403 15.51 -39.48 5.52
N SER A 404 14.45 -38.98 6.16
CA SER A 404 14.38 -37.82 7.07
C SER A 404 14.48 -36.38 6.50
N LEU A 405 13.64 -35.52 7.08
CA LEU A 405 13.47 -34.09 6.76
C LEU A 405 14.82 -33.35 6.63
N PRO A 406 15.02 -32.48 5.62
CA PRO A 406 16.19 -31.62 5.62
C PRO A 406 15.98 -30.48 6.63
N GLN A 407 16.62 -30.61 7.80
CA GLN A 407 17.06 -29.48 8.58
C GLN A 407 17.80 -28.48 7.67
N ALA A 408 17.56 -27.20 7.93
CA ALA A 408 18.21 -26.08 7.28
C ALA A 408 19.73 -26.32 7.17
N LYS A 409 20.21 -26.56 5.95
CA LYS A 409 21.65 -26.61 5.69
C LYS A 409 22.23 -25.23 6.03
N ASN A 410 23.13 -25.24 7.01
CA ASN A 410 23.96 -24.11 7.42
C ASN A 410 24.68 -23.48 6.21
N HIS A 411 24.15 -22.34 5.74
CA HIS A 411 24.94 -21.35 5.01
C HIS A 411 25.28 -20.22 5.99
N SER A 412 26.40 -20.38 6.67
CA SER A 412 27.06 -19.35 7.46
C SER A 412 27.82 -18.38 6.55
N GLN A 413 27.09 -17.50 5.87
CA GLN A 413 27.53 -16.18 5.39
C GLN A 413 26.29 -15.26 5.45
N GLY A 414 26.39 -14.13 6.18
CA GLY A 414 25.28 -13.30 6.69
C GLY A 414 23.99 -13.32 5.86
N LYS A 415 22.88 -13.78 6.48
CA LYS A 415 21.59 -14.07 5.85
C LYS A 415 21.07 -12.89 4.99
N GLN A 416 21.31 -12.95 3.69
CA GLN A 416 20.81 -11.99 2.68
C GLN A 416 19.37 -12.35 2.25
N GLY A 417 18.63 -11.40 1.64
CA GLY A 417 17.25 -11.62 1.17
C GLY A 417 16.17 -11.30 2.22
N TYR A 418 15.14 -12.15 2.31
CA TYR A 418 13.92 -11.91 3.12
C TYR A 418 14.15 -11.86 4.65
N PHE A 419 15.26 -12.41 5.15
CA PHE A 419 15.57 -12.43 6.59
C PHE A 419 16.61 -11.37 7.01
N SER A 420 16.80 -10.35 6.17
CA SER A 420 17.70 -9.24 6.44
C SER A 420 17.16 -8.32 7.54
N PHE A 421 18.05 -7.55 8.16
CA PHE A 421 17.69 -6.52 9.13
C PHE A 421 16.73 -5.48 8.53
N SER A 422 16.94 -5.08 7.28
CA SER A 422 16.17 -4.04 6.59
C SER A 422 14.66 -4.33 6.48
N ILE A 423 14.26 -5.59 6.67
CA ILE A 423 12.86 -6.05 6.58
C ILE A 423 12.12 -5.89 7.91
N LEU A 424 12.85 -5.81 9.03
CA LEU A 424 12.29 -5.73 10.38
C LEU A 424 11.20 -4.65 10.56
N PRO A 425 11.39 -3.37 10.16
CA PRO A 425 10.34 -2.36 10.30
C PRO A 425 9.07 -2.72 9.54
N PHE A 426 9.19 -3.40 8.40
CA PHE A 426 8.03 -3.86 7.64
C PHE A 426 7.30 -5.02 8.32
N ILE A 427 8.00 -5.88 9.07
CA ILE A 427 7.38 -6.96 9.85
C ILE A 427 6.58 -6.38 11.02
N TYR A 428 7.08 -5.36 11.72
CA TYR A 428 6.29 -4.67 12.75
C TYR A 428 5.05 -4.02 12.18
N HIS A 429 5.20 -3.30 11.07
CA HIS A 429 4.07 -2.67 10.39
C HIS A 429 3.04 -3.71 9.94
N LEU A 430 3.48 -4.81 9.31
CA LEU A 430 2.60 -5.91 8.91
C LEU A 430 1.92 -6.57 10.12
N THR A 431 2.62 -6.74 11.24
CA THR A 431 2.05 -7.31 12.48
C THR A 431 0.91 -6.45 13.00
N PHE A 432 1.12 -5.13 13.08
CA PHE A 432 0.08 -4.19 13.50
C PHE A 432 -1.12 -4.18 12.54
N LEU A 433 -0.87 -4.14 11.24
CA LEU A 433 -1.94 -4.17 10.24
C LEU A 433 -2.71 -5.50 10.28
N THR A 434 -2.02 -6.64 10.41
CA THR A 434 -2.65 -7.97 10.46
C THR A 434 -3.49 -8.13 11.73
N PHE A 435 -3.00 -7.66 12.87
CA PHE A 435 -3.76 -7.61 14.11
C PHE A 435 -5.04 -6.78 13.94
N THR A 436 -4.92 -5.58 13.38
CA THR A 436 -6.07 -4.70 13.12
C THR A 436 -7.07 -5.34 12.16
N ALA A 437 -6.57 -5.94 11.07
CA ALA A 437 -7.34 -6.64 10.05
C ALA A 437 -8.17 -7.81 10.61
N PHE A 438 -7.63 -8.52 11.59
CA PHE A 438 -8.28 -9.69 12.16
C PHE A 438 -9.20 -9.35 13.34
N PHE A 439 -8.78 -8.46 14.23
CA PHE A 439 -9.48 -8.24 15.51
C PHE A 439 -10.37 -7.00 15.55
N VAL A 440 -10.13 -5.98 14.71
CA VAL A 440 -10.78 -4.66 14.86
C VAL A 440 -11.71 -4.33 13.71
N MET A 441 -11.24 -4.51 12.47
CA MET A 441 -12.02 -4.18 11.27
C MET A 441 -12.82 -5.37 10.74
N HIS A 442 -13.70 -5.11 9.77
CA HIS A 442 -14.37 -6.16 9.02
C HIS A 442 -13.37 -6.97 8.23
N VAL A 443 -13.37 -8.29 8.46
CA VAL A 443 -12.38 -9.19 7.88
C VAL A 443 -12.46 -9.26 6.35
N GLN A 444 -13.63 -8.97 5.76
CA GLN A 444 -13.85 -8.93 4.30
C GLN A 444 -12.83 -8.01 3.62
N VAL A 445 -12.61 -6.84 4.20
CA VAL A 445 -11.77 -5.77 3.66
C VAL A 445 -10.27 -6.06 3.91
N ALA A 446 -9.91 -7.13 4.62
CA ALA A 446 -8.51 -7.48 4.93
C ALA A 446 -7.65 -7.64 3.66
N SER A 447 -8.20 -8.22 2.58
CA SER A 447 -7.48 -8.42 1.33
C SER A 447 -6.99 -7.11 0.73
N ARG A 448 -7.84 -6.09 0.65
CA ARG A 448 -7.47 -4.77 0.13
C ARG A 448 -6.68 -3.93 1.15
N PHE A 449 -6.89 -4.15 2.44
CA PHE A 449 -6.16 -3.45 3.50
C PHE A 449 -4.69 -3.87 3.54
N LEU A 450 -4.42 -5.17 3.42
CA LEU A 450 -3.08 -5.74 3.51
C LEU A 450 -2.33 -5.72 2.17
N SER A 451 -3.01 -5.59 1.03
CA SER A 451 -2.39 -5.67 -0.31
C SER A 451 -1.32 -4.62 -0.60
N ALA A 452 -1.25 -3.53 0.16
CA ALA A 452 -0.18 -2.53 0.07
C ALA A 452 1.02 -2.82 1.00
N SER A 453 1.11 -4.02 1.59
CA SER A 453 2.20 -4.40 2.50
C SER A 453 3.32 -5.16 1.76
N PRO A 454 4.54 -4.59 1.63
CA PRO A 454 5.64 -5.24 0.93
C PRO A 454 6.00 -6.67 1.38
N PRO A 455 6.02 -7.00 2.69
CA PRO A 455 6.46 -8.32 3.14
C PRO A 455 5.60 -9.47 2.63
N ILE A 456 4.33 -9.22 2.31
CA ILE A 456 3.43 -10.25 1.76
C ILE A 456 3.99 -10.80 0.44
N TYR A 457 4.38 -9.90 -0.46
CA TYR A 457 4.92 -10.27 -1.77
C TYR A 457 6.38 -10.74 -1.68
N TRP A 458 7.17 -10.15 -0.79
CA TRP A 458 8.55 -10.61 -0.55
C TRP A 458 8.58 -12.03 0.01
N PHE A 459 7.70 -12.32 0.98
CA PHE A 459 7.56 -13.66 1.54
C PHE A 459 7.00 -14.64 0.52
N ALA A 460 5.98 -14.26 -0.26
CA ALA A 460 5.48 -15.11 -1.33
C ALA A 460 6.58 -15.43 -2.37
N SER A 461 7.38 -14.43 -2.77
CA SER A 461 8.55 -14.61 -3.64
C SER A 461 9.58 -15.59 -3.04
N TYR A 462 9.85 -15.48 -1.74
CA TYR A 462 10.70 -16.42 -1.02
C TYR A 462 10.14 -17.85 -1.04
N VAL A 463 8.84 -18.02 -0.77
CA VAL A 463 8.16 -19.34 -0.80
C VAL A 463 8.23 -19.96 -2.20
N LEU A 464 8.02 -19.17 -3.25
CA LEU A 464 8.13 -19.63 -4.65
C LEU A 464 9.55 -20.10 -5.01
N SER A 465 10.59 -19.58 -4.32
CA SER A 465 11.99 -19.88 -4.61
C SER A 465 12.53 -21.08 -3.84
N PHE A 466 12.19 -21.16 -2.56
CA PHE A 466 12.90 -22.01 -1.59
C PHE A 466 12.00 -23.06 -0.93
N TYR A 467 10.68 -22.92 -1.02
CA TYR A 467 9.74 -23.90 -0.46
C TYR A 467 9.31 -24.93 -1.50
N ASN A 468 8.56 -25.93 -1.04
CA ASN A 468 8.03 -26.99 -1.90
C ASN A 468 7.22 -26.43 -3.07
N LYS A 469 7.36 -27.02 -4.26
CA LYS A 469 6.61 -26.65 -5.47
C LYS A 469 5.10 -26.50 -5.20
N ARG A 470 4.53 -27.37 -4.36
CA ARG A 470 3.12 -27.34 -3.94
C ARG A 470 2.71 -26.00 -3.30
N SER A 471 3.52 -25.44 -2.41
CA SER A 471 3.22 -24.15 -1.75
C SER A 471 3.26 -22.99 -2.75
N GLY A 472 4.18 -23.03 -3.70
CA GLY A 472 4.22 -22.07 -4.81
C GLY A 472 2.96 -22.15 -5.70
N TYR A 473 2.51 -23.35 -6.04
CA TYR A 473 1.25 -23.55 -6.79
C TYR A 473 0.04 -23.04 -6.02
N MET A 474 -0.02 -23.21 -4.71
CA MET A 474 -1.12 -22.68 -3.89
C MET A 474 -1.19 -21.15 -3.92
N ILE A 475 -0.05 -20.46 -3.87
CA ILE A 475 0.00 -18.99 -3.98
C ILE A 475 -0.51 -18.54 -5.35
N TRP A 476 -0.04 -19.16 -6.44
CA TRP A 476 -0.51 -18.82 -7.79
C TRP A 476 -1.99 -19.11 -7.96
N ALA A 477 -2.48 -20.27 -7.52
CA ALA A 477 -3.89 -20.63 -7.58
C ALA A 477 -4.75 -19.62 -6.82
N TYR A 478 -4.33 -19.22 -5.62
CA TYR A 478 -5.00 -18.17 -4.84
C TYR A 478 -5.06 -16.84 -5.60
N PHE A 479 -3.92 -16.34 -6.10
CA PHE A 479 -3.85 -15.05 -6.80
C PHE A 479 -4.72 -15.05 -8.07
N SER A 480 -4.61 -16.10 -8.88
CA SER A 480 -5.41 -16.26 -10.09
C SER A 480 -6.90 -16.39 -9.79
N ALA A 481 -7.28 -17.20 -8.80
CA ALA A 481 -8.69 -17.38 -8.42
C ALA A 481 -9.32 -16.06 -7.97
N TYR A 482 -8.62 -15.26 -7.15
CA TYR A 482 -9.16 -13.98 -6.65
C TYR A 482 -9.21 -12.90 -7.71
N ILE A 483 -8.31 -12.92 -8.70
CA ILE A 483 -8.42 -12.03 -9.87
C ILE A 483 -9.67 -12.37 -10.69
N LEU A 484 -9.88 -13.66 -10.98
CA LEU A 484 -11.04 -14.11 -11.77
C LEU A 484 -12.35 -13.86 -11.01
N LEU A 485 -12.45 -14.32 -9.76
CA LEU A 485 -13.63 -14.11 -8.91
C LEU A 485 -13.87 -12.63 -8.63
N GLY A 486 -12.81 -11.87 -8.35
CA GLY A 486 -12.91 -10.44 -8.09
C GLY A 486 -13.42 -9.67 -9.29
N SER A 487 -12.85 -9.89 -10.48
CA SER A 487 -13.36 -9.26 -11.70
C SER A 487 -14.79 -9.68 -12.03
N LEU A 488 -15.16 -10.94 -11.78
CA LEU A 488 -16.51 -11.44 -12.05
C LEU A 488 -17.55 -10.86 -11.08
N LEU A 489 -17.32 -11.01 -9.78
CA LEU A 489 -18.30 -10.67 -8.74
C LEU A 489 -18.43 -9.16 -8.57
N PHE A 490 -17.31 -8.46 -8.39
CA PHE A 490 -17.29 -7.03 -8.14
C PHE A 490 -17.95 -6.24 -9.28
N SER A 491 -17.59 -6.55 -10.53
CA SER A 491 -18.11 -5.83 -11.70
C SER A 491 -19.60 -6.00 -11.90
N ASN A 492 -20.18 -7.11 -11.40
CA ASN A 492 -21.60 -7.42 -11.49
C ASN A 492 -22.37 -7.15 -10.18
N PHE A 493 -21.82 -6.34 -9.28
CA PHE A 493 -22.45 -5.97 -8.01
C PHE A 493 -22.72 -7.16 -7.06
N TYR A 494 -21.93 -8.23 -7.16
CA TYR A 494 -21.90 -9.27 -6.14
C TYR A 494 -20.83 -8.99 -5.08
N PRO A 495 -21.13 -9.23 -3.78
CA PRO A 495 -20.17 -9.00 -2.71
C PRO A 495 -18.85 -9.73 -2.96
N PHE A 496 -17.76 -8.98 -2.95
CA PHE A 496 -16.40 -9.48 -3.09
C PHE A 496 -15.49 -8.69 -2.16
N THR A 497 -14.75 -9.41 -1.29
CA THR A 497 -13.73 -8.94 -0.33
C THR A 497 -13.81 -7.47 0.08
#